data_AF-A0A7H9B4L7-F1
#
_entry.id   AF-A0A7H9B4L7-F1
#
_cell.length_a   1.000
_cell.length_b   1.000
_cell.length_c   1.000
_cell.angle_alpha   90.00
_cell.angle_beta   90.00
_cell.angle_gamma   90.00
#
_symmetry.space_group_name_H-M   'P 1'
#
loop_
_entity.id
_entity.type
_entity.pdbx_description
1 polymer ?
#
loop_
_entity_poly.entity_id
_entity_poly.type
_entity_poly.pdbx_seq_one_letter_code
_entity_poly.pdbx_strand_id
1 'polypeptide(L)'
;MSDIIVNVTLSNLDGNWCVSDGYIFSLEDIKRLRQLGICGVLTGTLGTLAQQNVFLSVPLRLLGEEVLWIITNGHGRLNVTQSSTVPLSLRSTSVREQVRDDNATLIQRSFALQRDTKLKEHLSKTQKYGQTGAVPGDPALFQETPNDSLVLKHTRRDPAAAAALLLASSLLRDQYCHQLDLFSYLKRQNFVVSPGARFGGKYIIYPGDPLRYHSHLIVADTQDYHRDPLDFSAISAGARLATAVKKTWVLNAQIPETREITCFSVEWAGFG
;
A
#
# COMPACT_ATOMS: atom_id res chain seq x y z
N MET A 1 -5.07 -21.43 -8.79
CA MET A 1 -5.23 -20.35 -7.79
C MET A 1 -5.65 -19.09 -8.54
N SER A 2 -6.47 -18.21 -7.95
CA SER A 2 -6.86 -16.94 -8.56
C SER A 2 -5.67 -15.97 -8.61
N ASP A 3 -5.48 -15.28 -9.74
CA ASP A 3 -4.48 -14.21 -9.85
C ASP A 3 -4.85 -13.02 -8.96
N ILE A 4 -3.85 -12.39 -8.33
CA ILE A 4 -4.02 -11.15 -7.57
C ILE A 4 -4.44 -10.03 -8.53
N ILE A 5 -5.48 -9.27 -8.19
CA ILE A 5 -6.01 -8.21 -9.05
C ILE A 5 -5.53 -6.84 -8.55
N VAL A 6 -4.61 -6.22 -9.30
CA VAL A 6 -4.14 -4.87 -9.02
C VAL A 6 -4.95 -3.86 -9.81
N ASN A 7 -5.68 -2.98 -9.12
CA ASN A 7 -6.54 -1.98 -9.76
C ASN A 7 -5.76 -0.68 -9.97
N VAL A 8 -5.68 -0.22 -11.20
CA VAL A 8 -5.03 1.05 -11.57
C VAL A 8 -5.99 1.90 -12.40
N THR A 9 -5.82 3.20 -12.33
CA THR A 9 -6.59 4.17 -13.11
C THR A 9 -5.71 4.78 -14.19
N LEU A 10 -6.22 4.86 -15.42
CA LEU A 10 -5.59 5.64 -16.49
C LEU A 10 -6.29 6.98 -16.65
N SER A 11 -5.53 8.06 -16.55
CA SER A 11 -5.99 9.42 -16.82
C SER A 11 -5.20 10.03 -17.97
N ASN A 12 -5.87 10.85 -18.78
CA ASN A 12 -5.25 11.69 -19.78
C ASN A 12 -5.38 13.13 -19.31
N LEU A 13 -4.25 13.74 -18.95
CA LEU A 13 -4.17 15.14 -18.54
C LEU A 13 -3.46 15.90 -19.65
N ASP A 14 -4.20 16.76 -20.34
CA ASP A 14 -3.68 17.67 -21.38
C ASP A 14 -2.88 16.97 -22.50
N GLY A 15 -3.30 15.76 -22.89
CA GLY A 15 -2.65 14.97 -23.94
C GLY A 15 -1.59 13.98 -23.43
N ASN A 16 -1.22 14.05 -22.15
CA ASN A 16 -0.30 13.13 -21.52
C ASN A 16 -1.04 12.07 -20.71
N TRP A 17 -0.81 10.80 -21.05
CA TRP A 17 -1.35 9.68 -20.31
C TRP A 17 -0.54 9.41 -19.04
N CYS A 18 -1.22 9.25 -17.91
CA CYS A 18 -0.63 8.86 -16.64
C CYS A 18 -1.40 7.72 -15.98
N VAL A 19 -0.69 6.92 -15.18
CA VAL A 19 -1.23 5.81 -14.41
C VAL A 19 -1.26 6.22 -12.93
N SER A 20 -2.34 5.89 -12.24
CA SER A 20 -2.42 6.04 -10.78
C SER A 20 -1.56 5.00 -10.06
N ASP A 21 -1.45 5.12 -8.74
CA ASP A 21 -1.01 4.02 -7.88
C ASP A 21 -1.89 2.76 -8.06
N GLY A 22 -1.35 1.61 -7.64
CA GLY A 22 -2.09 0.36 -7.61
C GLY A 22 -2.87 0.17 -6.32
N TYR A 23 -4.09 -0.33 -6.44
CA TYR A 23 -5.00 -0.57 -5.31
C TYR A 23 -5.50 -2.02 -5.28
N ILE A 24 -5.45 -2.62 -4.10
CA ILE A 24 -6.00 -3.95 -3.82
C ILE A 24 -7.17 -3.80 -2.85
N PHE A 25 -8.31 -4.37 -3.23
CA PHE A 25 -9.53 -4.28 -2.44
C PHE A 25 -9.91 -5.58 -1.74
N SER A 26 -9.29 -6.72 -2.09
CA SER A 26 -9.57 -8.02 -1.48
C SER A 26 -8.57 -8.32 -0.35
N LEU A 27 -9.07 -8.70 0.82
CA LEU A 27 -8.21 -9.13 1.93
C LEU A 27 -7.46 -10.44 1.64
N GLU A 28 -7.99 -11.32 0.81
CA GLU A 28 -7.30 -12.56 0.44
C GLU A 28 -6.04 -12.25 -0.37
N ASP A 29 -6.16 -11.34 -1.34
CA ASP A 29 -5.03 -10.87 -2.15
C ASP A 29 -4.00 -10.14 -1.28
N ILE A 30 -4.44 -9.32 -0.32
CA ILE A 30 -3.54 -8.65 0.63
C ILE A 30 -2.76 -9.66 1.49
N LYS A 31 -3.43 -10.71 2.00
CA LYS A 31 -2.76 -11.78 2.75
C LYS A 31 -1.72 -12.50 1.90
N ARG A 32 -2.01 -12.77 0.63
CA ARG A 32 -1.08 -13.39 -0.32
C ARG A 32 0.12 -12.48 -0.62
N LEU A 33 -0.11 -11.18 -0.86
CA LEU A 33 0.97 -10.20 -1.05
C LEU A 33 1.89 -10.13 0.16
N ARG A 34 1.32 -10.21 1.36
CA ARG A 34 2.11 -10.21 2.60
C ARG A 34 3.01 -11.44 2.71
N GLN A 35 2.57 -12.62 2.24
CA GLN A 35 3.41 -13.82 2.15
C GLN A 35 4.57 -13.64 1.15
N LEU A 36 4.39 -12.83 0.11
CA LEU A 36 5.45 -12.43 -0.81
C LEU A 36 6.35 -11.32 -0.24
N GLY A 37 6.11 -10.87 1.00
CA GLY A 37 6.84 -9.77 1.63
C GLY A 37 6.54 -8.41 1.01
N ILE A 38 5.32 -8.23 0.48
CA ILE A 38 4.77 -6.94 0.02
C ILE A 38 3.71 -6.52 1.04
N CYS A 39 3.97 -5.41 1.73
CA CYS A 39 3.06 -4.95 2.78
C CYS A 39 2.12 -3.84 2.32
N GLY A 40 2.53 -3.01 1.36
CA GLY A 40 1.79 -1.83 0.92
C GLY A 40 1.46 -0.86 2.07
N VAL A 41 0.56 0.08 1.79
CA VAL A 41 0.00 1.01 2.77
C VAL A 41 -1.53 0.94 2.71
N LEU A 42 -2.18 0.58 3.80
CA LEU A 42 -3.65 0.61 3.87
C LEU A 42 -4.13 2.06 3.86
N THR A 43 -5.10 2.36 3.00
CA THR A 43 -5.60 3.71 2.73
C THR A 43 -7.13 3.72 2.73
N GLY A 44 -7.75 4.82 3.18
CA GLY A 44 -9.17 5.07 2.94
C GLY A 44 -10.05 5.28 4.16
N THR A 45 -9.78 6.30 5.00
CA THR A 45 -10.69 6.67 6.09
C THR A 45 -11.10 8.12 6.18
N LEU A 46 -12.29 8.33 6.76
CA LEU A 46 -12.75 9.62 7.25
C LEU A 46 -11.88 10.08 8.41
N GLY A 47 -11.40 11.33 8.34
CA GLY A 47 -10.46 11.93 9.30
C GLY A 47 -11.03 12.24 10.70
N THR A 48 -12.22 11.75 11.05
CA THR A 48 -12.92 12.17 12.27
C THR A 48 -12.56 11.40 13.55
N LEU A 49 -11.74 10.34 13.50
CA LEU A 49 -11.34 9.58 14.70
C LEU A 49 -9.83 9.34 14.78
N ALA A 50 -9.21 9.84 15.85
CA ALA A 50 -7.76 10.01 16.02
C ALA A 50 -6.93 8.73 16.26
N GLN A 51 -7.50 7.53 16.24
CA GLN A 51 -6.77 6.28 16.52
C GLN A 51 -7.10 5.13 15.55
N GLN A 52 -7.88 5.38 14.50
CA GLN A 52 -8.20 4.31 13.57
C GLN A 52 -6.98 3.88 12.72
N ASN A 53 -5.98 4.74 12.49
CA ASN A 53 -4.81 4.48 11.61
C ASN A 53 -4.03 3.18 11.91
N VAL A 54 -4.26 2.56 13.06
CA VAL A 54 -3.60 1.32 13.49
C VAL A 54 -4.22 0.07 12.83
N PHE A 55 -5.47 0.12 12.36
CA PHE A 55 -6.22 -1.08 11.90
C PHE A 55 -7.12 -0.90 10.66
N LEU A 56 -6.95 0.15 9.84
CA LEU A 56 -7.97 0.50 8.85
C LEU A 56 -7.94 -0.28 7.53
N SER A 57 -9.15 -0.39 7.01
CA SER A 57 -9.66 -1.24 5.95
C SER A 57 -9.03 -1.03 4.57
N VAL A 58 -9.40 -1.92 3.65
CA VAL A 58 -9.15 -1.81 2.21
C VAL A 58 -9.60 -0.44 1.66
N PRO A 59 -8.94 0.10 0.60
CA PRO A 59 -7.89 -0.54 -0.20
C PRO A 59 -6.46 -0.47 0.36
N LEU A 60 -5.68 -1.51 0.04
CA LEU A 60 -4.24 -1.47 0.14
C LEU A 60 -3.66 -0.74 -1.08
N ARG A 61 -2.98 0.37 -0.86
CA ARG A 61 -2.19 1.08 -1.86
C ARG A 61 -0.80 0.44 -1.99
N LEU A 62 -0.37 0.22 -3.21
CA LEU A 62 0.95 -0.31 -3.57
C LEU A 62 1.80 0.80 -4.21
N LEU A 63 3.12 0.68 -4.04
CA LEU A 63 4.11 1.46 -4.79
C LEU A 63 4.11 1.06 -6.27
N GLY A 64 4.51 1.96 -7.17
CA GLY A 64 4.56 1.67 -8.61
C GLY A 64 5.48 0.49 -8.95
N GLU A 65 6.64 0.41 -8.31
CA GLU A 65 7.59 -0.69 -8.40
C GLU A 65 7.05 -2.01 -7.82
N GLU A 66 6.26 -1.97 -6.75
CA GLU A 66 5.59 -3.17 -6.20
C GLU A 66 4.58 -3.73 -7.21
N VAL A 67 3.78 -2.84 -7.82
CA VAL A 67 2.83 -3.21 -8.88
C VAL A 67 3.56 -3.84 -10.06
N LEU A 68 4.62 -3.19 -10.53
CA LEU A 68 5.39 -3.68 -11.66
C LEU A 68 6.04 -5.03 -11.35
N TRP A 69 6.58 -5.21 -10.15
CA TRP A 69 7.16 -6.48 -9.70
C TRP A 69 6.12 -7.61 -9.63
N ILE A 70 4.91 -7.35 -9.13
CA ILE A 70 3.82 -8.35 -9.08
C ILE A 70 3.48 -8.85 -10.48
N ILE A 71 3.42 -7.95 -11.46
CA ILE A 71 3.06 -8.26 -12.84
C ILE A 71 4.20 -9.00 -13.54
N THR A 72 5.45 -8.51 -13.42
CA THR A 72 6.60 -9.09 -14.11
C THR A 72 6.95 -10.49 -13.62
N ASN A 73 6.69 -10.79 -12.35
CA ASN A 73 6.89 -12.12 -11.77
C ASN A 73 5.66 -13.04 -11.89
N GLY A 74 4.58 -12.59 -12.54
CA GLY A 74 3.39 -13.41 -12.78
C GLY A 74 2.56 -13.72 -11.52
N HIS A 75 2.67 -12.91 -10.46
CA HIS A 75 1.90 -13.07 -9.22
C HIS A 75 0.50 -12.45 -9.31
N GLY A 76 0.27 -11.56 -10.26
CA GLY A 76 -1.00 -10.88 -10.44
C GLY A 76 -1.16 -10.21 -11.79
N ARG A 77 -2.35 -9.68 -12.02
CA ARG A 77 -2.72 -8.99 -13.26
C ARG A 77 -3.29 -7.60 -12.96
N LEU A 78 -3.09 -6.69 -13.91
CA LEU A 78 -3.71 -5.36 -13.86
C LEU A 78 -5.20 -5.44 -14.17
N ASN A 79 -5.96 -4.59 -13.49
CA ASN A 79 -7.31 -4.22 -13.84
C ASN A 79 -7.33 -2.70 -14.04
N VAL A 80 -7.49 -2.26 -15.28
CA VAL A 80 -7.43 -0.85 -15.63
C VAL A 80 -8.83 -0.27 -15.63
N THR A 81 -9.04 0.76 -14.80
CA THR A 81 -10.23 1.60 -14.85
C THR A 81 -9.87 2.88 -15.61
N GLN A 82 -10.57 3.21 -16.70
CA GLN A 82 -10.30 4.46 -17.42
C GLN A 82 -10.98 5.64 -16.71
N SER A 83 -10.24 6.72 -16.48
CA SER A 83 -10.74 8.00 -15.96
C SER A 83 -11.22 8.95 -17.06
N SER A 84 -10.90 8.69 -18.32
CA SER A 84 -11.29 9.57 -19.43
C SER A 84 -12.77 9.41 -19.75
N THR A 85 -13.57 10.41 -19.36
CA THR A 85 -14.86 10.80 -19.96
C THR A 85 -15.99 9.77 -20.01
N VAL A 86 -15.80 8.58 -19.47
CA VAL A 86 -16.89 7.63 -19.23
C VAL A 86 -17.13 7.61 -17.73
N PRO A 87 -18.15 8.31 -17.21
CA PRO A 87 -18.42 8.33 -15.79
C PRO A 87 -18.77 6.92 -15.35
N LEU A 88 -17.81 6.15 -14.80
CA LEU A 88 -17.96 4.81 -14.20
C LEU A 88 -19.33 4.25 -14.54
N SER A 89 -19.50 3.94 -15.83
CA SER A 89 -20.81 3.62 -16.36
C SER A 89 -20.98 2.17 -16.03
N LEU A 90 -21.48 1.95 -14.82
CA LEU A 90 -22.55 1.00 -14.58
C LEU A 90 -23.57 1.27 -15.70
N ARG A 91 -23.35 0.64 -16.88
CA ARG A 91 -24.02 0.96 -18.15
C ARG A 91 -25.52 0.68 -18.12
N SER A 92 -26.02 0.11 -17.02
CA SER A 92 -27.44 0.07 -16.71
C SER A 92 -27.71 0.78 -15.39
N THR A 93 -28.74 1.63 -15.37
CA THR A 93 -29.37 2.18 -14.17
C THR A 93 -29.61 1.11 -13.11
N SER A 94 -30.01 -0.08 -13.55
CA SER A 94 -30.27 -1.24 -12.67
C SER A 94 -29.07 -1.66 -11.81
N VAL A 95 -27.84 -1.64 -12.35
CA VAL A 95 -26.67 -2.07 -11.57
C VAL A 95 -26.24 -0.94 -10.61
N ARG A 96 -26.49 0.32 -10.95
CA ARG A 96 -26.29 1.46 -10.02
C ARG A 96 -27.23 1.37 -8.83
N GLU A 97 -28.50 1.14 -9.11
CA GLU A 97 -29.54 0.97 -8.10
C GLU A 97 -29.22 -0.24 -7.22
N GLN A 98 -28.88 -1.38 -7.81
CA GLN A 98 -28.50 -2.57 -7.04
C GLN A 98 -27.28 -2.35 -6.14
N VAL A 99 -26.20 -1.74 -6.65
CA VAL A 99 -25.02 -1.41 -5.83
C VAL A 99 -25.36 -0.41 -4.72
N ARG A 100 -26.24 0.55 -4.99
CA ARG A 100 -26.69 1.54 -4.00
C ARG A 100 -27.51 0.87 -2.90
N ASP A 101 -28.43 -0.01 -3.27
CA ASP A 101 -29.29 -0.75 -2.35
C ASP A 101 -28.48 -1.73 -1.51
N ASP A 102 -27.55 -2.46 -2.11
CA ASP A 102 -26.63 -3.36 -1.42
C ASP A 102 -25.73 -2.58 -0.43
N ASN A 103 -25.19 -1.43 -0.84
CA ASN A 103 -24.44 -0.57 0.07
C ASN A 103 -25.31 -0.02 1.22
N ALA A 104 -26.55 0.38 0.94
CA ALA A 104 -27.47 0.87 1.96
C ALA A 104 -27.81 -0.21 3.00
N THR A 105 -28.07 -1.44 2.56
CA THR A 105 -28.33 -2.58 3.45
C THR A 105 -27.11 -2.95 4.29
N LEU A 106 -25.91 -2.93 3.72
CA LEU A 106 -24.66 -3.17 4.46
C LEU A 106 -24.41 -2.10 5.54
N ILE A 107 -24.63 -0.83 5.21
CA ILE A 107 -24.52 0.29 6.16
C ILE A 107 -25.52 0.13 7.31
N GLN A 108 -26.78 -0.20 7.01
CA GLN A 108 -27.81 -0.44 8.02
C GLN A 108 -27.44 -1.60 8.95
N ARG A 109 -26.93 -2.71 8.41
CA ARG A 109 -26.43 -3.85 9.20
C ARG A 109 -25.27 -3.44 10.10
N SER A 110 -24.31 -2.68 9.58
CA SER A 110 -23.18 -2.16 10.37
C SER A 110 -23.65 -1.29 11.54
N PHE A 111 -24.58 -0.36 11.31
CA PHE A 111 -25.13 0.47 12.37
C PHE A 111 -25.96 -0.32 13.40
N ALA A 112 -26.68 -1.36 12.98
CA ALA A 112 -27.38 -2.25 13.90
C ALA A 112 -26.40 -2.99 14.83
N LEU A 113 -25.33 -3.56 14.27
CA LEU A 113 -24.27 -4.22 15.04
C LEU A 113 -23.57 -3.27 16.03
N GLN A 114 -23.31 -2.02 15.61
CA GLN A 114 -22.75 -0.99 16.50
C GLN A 114 -23.69 -0.65 17.67
N ARG A 115 -25.00 -0.53 17.39
CA ARG A 115 -26.00 -0.29 18.43
C ARG A 115 -26.06 -1.43 19.43
N ASP A 116 -26.14 -2.67 18.95
CA ASP A 116 -26.17 -3.86 19.80
C ASP A 116 -24.93 -3.99 20.67
N THR A 117 -23.75 -3.65 20.11
CA THR A 117 -22.50 -3.69 20.88
C THR A 117 -22.48 -2.60 21.94
N LYS A 118 -22.85 -1.36 21.60
CA LYS A 118 -22.93 -0.26 22.58
C LYS A 118 -23.92 -0.58 23.71
N LEU A 119 -25.04 -1.24 23.39
CA LEU A 119 -25.99 -1.73 24.39
C LEU A 119 -25.35 -2.78 25.30
N LYS A 120 -24.66 -3.79 24.75
CA LYS A 120 -23.93 -4.80 25.52
C LYS A 120 -22.83 -4.20 26.39
N GLU A 121 -22.05 -3.26 25.86
CA GLU A 121 -21.05 -2.50 26.61
C GLU A 121 -21.69 -1.71 27.75
N HIS A 122 -22.79 -1.00 27.48
CA HIS A 122 -23.52 -0.25 28.49
C HIS A 122 -24.05 -1.16 29.60
N LEU A 123 -24.69 -2.29 29.26
CA LEU A 123 -25.14 -3.30 30.22
C LEU A 123 -23.99 -3.84 31.07
N SER A 124 -22.86 -4.16 30.44
CA SER A 124 -21.67 -4.64 31.15
C SER A 124 -21.09 -3.57 32.09
N LYS A 125 -21.10 -2.29 31.71
CA LYS A 125 -20.66 -1.17 32.55
C LYS A 125 -21.62 -0.98 33.73
N THR A 126 -22.92 -1.04 33.51
CA THR A 126 -23.94 -0.93 34.57
C THR A 126 -23.83 -2.08 35.58
N GLN A 127 -23.55 -3.31 35.13
CA GLN A 127 -23.26 -4.45 36.02
C GLN A 127 -21.96 -4.26 36.82
N LYS A 128 -20.91 -3.68 36.21
CA LYS A 128 -19.63 -3.36 36.88
C LYS A 128 -19.78 -2.33 38.01
N TYR A 129 -20.63 -1.31 37.86
CA TYR A 129 -20.87 -0.33 38.93
C TYR A 129 -21.59 -0.91 40.17
N GLY A 130 -22.08 -2.16 40.09
CA GLY A 130 -22.70 -2.88 41.21
C GLY A 130 -21.79 -3.88 41.96
N GLN A 131 -20.56 -4.15 41.49
CA GLN A 131 -19.68 -5.17 42.11
C GLN A 131 -18.23 -4.69 42.20
N THR A 132 -17.72 -4.56 43.44
CA THR A 132 -16.31 -4.32 43.74
C THR A 132 -15.50 -5.61 43.57
N GLY A 133 -14.91 -5.83 42.40
CA GLY A 133 -13.95 -6.91 42.16
C GLY A 133 -13.38 -6.86 40.74
N ALA A 134 -12.04 -6.86 40.62
CA ALA A 134 -11.30 -6.75 39.35
C ALA A 134 -11.07 -8.13 38.69
N VAL A 135 -11.22 -8.29 37.36
CA VAL A 135 -10.19 -8.52 36.28
C VAL A 135 -10.79 -9.58 35.29
N PRO A 136 -10.38 -9.84 34.00
CA PRO A 136 -9.58 -9.13 32.97
C PRO A 136 -10.33 -8.86 31.62
N GLY A 137 -9.75 -8.00 30.78
CA GLY A 137 -9.94 -8.01 29.32
C GLY A 137 -10.73 -6.83 28.76
N ASP A 138 -10.03 -5.94 28.03
CA ASP A 138 -10.66 -4.94 27.18
C ASP A 138 -11.40 -5.67 26.03
N PRO A 139 -12.73 -5.58 25.91
CA PRO A 139 -13.41 -6.03 24.71
C PRO A 139 -13.31 -4.87 23.73
N ALA A 140 -12.12 -4.62 23.18
CA ALA A 140 -12.02 -3.75 22.01
C ALA A 140 -12.93 -4.37 20.94
N LEU A 141 -14.02 -3.68 20.59
CA LEU A 141 -14.98 -4.13 19.58
C LEU A 141 -14.25 -4.33 18.25
N PHE A 142 -13.95 -5.57 17.91
CA PHE A 142 -13.52 -5.92 16.57
C PHE A 142 -14.77 -6.04 15.69
N GLN A 143 -15.20 -4.91 15.12
CA GLN A 143 -16.24 -4.92 14.11
C GLN A 143 -15.61 -5.27 12.77
N GLU A 144 -15.89 -6.49 12.26
CA GLU A 144 -15.48 -6.85 10.91
C GLU A 144 -16.23 -6.00 9.88
N THR A 145 -15.51 -5.08 9.25
CA THR A 145 -16.01 -4.33 8.11
C THR A 145 -15.96 -5.22 6.87
N PRO A 146 -17.02 -5.26 6.03
CA PRO A 146 -16.97 -5.95 4.75
C PRO A 146 -15.69 -5.59 3.97
N ASN A 147 -15.03 -6.63 3.46
CA ASN A 147 -13.65 -6.58 3.03
C ASN A 147 -13.46 -6.61 1.51
N ASP A 148 -14.54 -6.37 0.77
CA ASP A 148 -14.60 -6.43 -0.68
C ASP A 148 -15.41 -5.25 -1.22
N SER A 149 -14.95 -4.65 -2.31
CA SER A 149 -15.70 -3.62 -3.02
C SER A 149 -16.82 -4.23 -3.86
N LEU A 150 -18.07 -3.90 -3.54
CA LEU A 150 -19.22 -4.27 -4.38
C LEU A 150 -19.15 -3.62 -5.77
N VAL A 151 -18.64 -2.39 -5.86
CA VAL A 151 -18.51 -1.64 -7.13
C VAL A 151 -17.59 -2.39 -8.12
N LEU A 152 -16.50 -2.97 -7.63
CA LEU A 152 -15.54 -3.69 -8.45
C LEU A 152 -16.05 -5.06 -8.92
N LYS A 153 -16.93 -5.72 -8.15
CA LYS A 153 -17.56 -6.99 -8.55
C LYS A 153 -18.42 -6.85 -9.81
N HIS A 154 -19.02 -5.67 -10.01
CA HIS A 154 -19.90 -5.39 -11.14
C HIS A 154 -19.21 -4.69 -12.32
N THR A 155 -17.90 -4.45 -12.25
CA THR A 155 -17.16 -3.84 -13.36
C THR A 155 -16.96 -4.90 -14.45
N ARG A 156 -17.79 -4.88 -15.50
CA ARG A 156 -17.65 -5.79 -16.64
C ARG A 156 -16.35 -5.50 -17.40
N ARG A 157 -15.66 -6.55 -17.80
CA ARG A 157 -14.49 -6.50 -18.69
C ARG A 157 -14.93 -6.03 -20.08
N ASP A 158 -14.55 -4.83 -20.47
CA ASP A 158 -14.69 -4.37 -21.85
C ASP A 158 -13.51 -4.90 -22.70
N PRO A 159 -13.71 -5.32 -23.97
CA PRO A 159 -12.63 -5.75 -24.86
C PRO A 159 -11.65 -4.61 -25.22
N ALA A 160 -12.06 -3.34 -25.08
CA ALA A 160 -11.17 -2.18 -25.12
C ALA A 160 -10.13 -2.15 -23.98
N ALA A 161 -10.27 -3.03 -22.97
CA ALA A 161 -9.34 -3.16 -21.87
C ALA A 161 -7.96 -3.68 -22.30
N ALA A 162 -7.83 -4.44 -23.40
CA ALA A 162 -6.53 -4.97 -23.81
C ALA A 162 -5.52 -3.86 -24.18
N ALA A 163 -5.95 -2.86 -24.95
CA ALA A 163 -5.12 -1.70 -25.29
C ALA A 163 -4.80 -0.85 -24.05
N ALA A 164 -5.79 -0.66 -23.17
CA ALA A 164 -5.60 0.06 -21.91
C ALA A 164 -4.61 -0.66 -20.97
N LEU A 165 -4.64 -1.99 -20.93
CA LEU A 165 -3.70 -2.80 -20.15
C LEU A 165 -2.27 -2.69 -20.68
N LEU A 166 -2.09 -2.73 -21.99
CA LEU A 166 -0.79 -2.54 -22.62
C LEU A 166 -0.24 -1.14 -22.32
N LEU A 167 -1.06 -0.10 -22.47
CA LEU A 167 -0.69 1.28 -22.17
C LEU A 167 -0.35 1.48 -20.69
N ALA A 168 -1.15 0.94 -19.77
CA ALA A 168 -0.86 1.03 -18.35
C ALA A 168 0.46 0.32 -18.00
N SER A 169 0.71 -0.84 -18.61
CA SER A 169 1.94 -1.61 -18.38
C SER A 169 3.18 -0.89 -18.93
N SER A 170 3.07 -0.23 -20.09
CA SER A 170 4.17 0.55 -20.66
C SER A 170 4.45 1.79 -19.82
N LEU A 171 3.43 2.56 -19.45
CA LEU A 171 3.60 3.76 -18.62
C LEU A 171 4.17 3.45 -17.24
N LEU A 172 3.70 2.38 -16.58
CA LEU A 172 4.28 1.95 -15.30
C LEU A 172 5.75 1.56 -15.45
N ARG A 173 6.11 0.88 -16.54
CA ARG A 173 7.50 0.53 -16.83
C ARG A 173 8.35 1.77 -17.05
N ASP A 174 7.87 2.73 -17.83
CA ASP A 174 8.62 3.96 -18.12
C ASP A 174 8.80 4.81 -16.86
N GLN A 175 7.80 4.85 -15.98
CA GLN A 175 7.86 5.64 -14.74
C GLN A 175 8.71 4.98 -13.63
N TYR A 176 8.71 3.65 -13.54
CA TYR A 176 9.24 2.93 -12.37
C TYR A 176 10.33 1.90 -12.72
N CYS A 177 10.92 1.94 -13.93
CA CYS A 177 11.93 0.95 -14.34
C CYS A 177 13.17 0.93 -13.42
N HIS A 178 13.73 2.08 -13.08
CA HIS A 178 14.92 2.16 -12.22
C HIS A 178 14.60 1.73 -10.79
N GLN A 179 13.43 2.13 -10.27
CA GLN A 179 12.95 1.73 -8.95
C GLN A 179 12.67 0.22 -8.89
N LEU A 180 12.21 -0.38 -9.98
CA LEU A 180 12.02 -1.83 -10.06
C LEU A 180 13.35 -2.58 -9.90
N ASP A 181 14.44 -2.09 -10.48
CA ASP A 181 15.74 -2.75 -10.40
C ASP A 181 16.25 -2.77 -8.94
N LEU A 182 16.20 -1.62 -8.24
CA LEU A 182 16.51 -1.52 -6.82
C LEU A 182 15.55 -2.37 -5.97
N PHE A 183 14.24 -2.27 -6.21
CA PHE A 183 13.24 -3.05 -5.48
C PHE A 183 13.50 -4.55 -5.64
N SER A 184 13.75 -5.01 -6.86
CA SER A 184 14.05 -6.41 -7.16
C SER A 184 15.34 -6.87 -6.49
N TYR A 185 16.37 -6.01 -6.44
CA TYR A 185 17.59 -6.27 -5.69
C TYR A 185 17.30 -6.49 -4.20
N LEU A 186 16.54 -5.58 -3.57
CA LEU A 186 16.15 -5.69 -2.16
C LEU A 186 15.28 -6.93 -1.88
N LYS A 187 14.35 -7.25 -2.79
CA LYS A 187 13.51 -8.45 -2.69
C LYS A 187 14.31 -9.74 -2.75
N ARG A 188 15.33 -9.83 -3.60
CA ARG A 188 16.24 -11.00 -3.66
C ARG A 188 16.98 -11.23 -2.35
N GLN A 189 17.24 -10.17 -1.57
CA GLN A 189 17.83 -10.25 -0.24
C GLN A 189 16.80 -10.55 0.87
N ASN A 190 15.56 -10.90 0.51
CA ASN A 190 14.43 -11.17 1.42
C ASN A 190 14.01 -10.00 2.32
N PHE A 191 14.36 -8.77 1.94
CA PHE A 191 13.90 -7.60 2.66
C PHE A 191 12.43 -7.28 2.37
N VAL A 192 11.76 -6.69 3.38
CA VAL A 192 10.47 -6.05 3.20
C VAL A 192 10.68 -4.55 3.08
N VAL A 193 10.18 -3.99 1.98
CA VAL A 193 10.34 -2.59 1.60
C VAL A 193 9.07 -1.82 1.96
N SER A 194 9.21 -0.59 2.40
CA SER A 194 8.09 0.33 2.60
C SER A 194 8.49 1.76 2.21
N PRO A 195 7.53 2.67 1.96
CA PRO A 195 7.84 4.06 1.63
C PRO A 195 8.66 4.74 2.74
N GLY A 196 9.78 5.36 2.37
CA GLY A 196 10.75 5.96 3.30
C GLY A 196 10.53 7.43 3.62
N ALA A 197 9.53 8.10 3.03
CA ALA A 197 9.39 9.56 3.07
C ALA A 197 9.37 10.14 4.50
N ARG A 198 8.80 9.43 5.48
CA ARG A 198 8.77 9.86 6.89
C ARG A 198 10.16 9.95 7.54
N PHE A 199 11.15 9.28 6.96
CA PHE A 199 12.52 9.19 7.46
C PHE A 199 13.52 9.86 6.51
N GLY A 200 13.04 10.60 5.51
CA GLY A 200 13.89 11.30 4.54
C GLY A 200 14.65 10.38 3.59
N GLY A 201 14.09 9.20 3.28
CA GLY A 201 14.60 8.31 2.25
C GLY A 201 13.52 7.92 1.24
N LYS A 202 13.93 7.25 0.17
CA LYS A 202 13.02 6.63 -0.80
C LYS A 202 12.32 5.43 -0.17
N TYR A 203 13.10 4.56 0.47
CA TYR A 203 12.59 3.39 1.18
C TYR A 203 13.04 3.32 2.62
N ILE A 204 12.23 2.59 3.39
CA ILE A 204 12.61 2.07 4.68
C ILE A 204 12.55 0.54 4.65
N ILE A 205 13.57 -0.11 5.19
CA ILE A 205 13.79 -1.54 5.03
C ILE A 205 13.64 -2.26 6.35
N TYR A 206 12.88 -3.35 6.31
CA TYR A 206 12.68 -4.26 7.42
C TYR A 206 13.31 -5.63 7.08
N PRO A 207 13.92 -6.32 8.06
CA PRO A 207 14.41 -7.68 7.88
C PRO A 207 13.28 -8.71 7.70
N GLY A 208 12.03 -8.31 7.94
CA GLY A 208 10.85 -9.15 7.76
C GLY A 208 9.57 -8.32 7.89
N ASP A 209 8.47 -8.96 8.25
CA ASP A 209 7.17 -8.29 8.38
C ASP A 209 7.22 -7.10 9.36
N PRO A 210 6.80 -5.88 8.96
CA PRO A 210 6.80 -4.68 9.81
C PRO A 210 5.95 -4.79 11.09
N LEU A 211 5.04 -5.77 11.18
CA LEU A 211 4.30 -6.05 12.43
C LEU A 211 5.15 -6.79 13.47
N ARG A 212 6.27 -7.40 13.03
CA ARG A 212 7.17 -8.19 13.87
C ARG A 212 8.52 -7.54 14.07
N TYR A 213 8.95 -6.72 13.11
CA TYR A 213 10.29 -6.13 13.08
C TYR A 213 10.22 -4.61 13.01
N HIS A 214 11.21 -3.96 13.62
CA HIS A 214 11.50 -2.57 13.35
C HIS A 214 12.37 -2.43 12.10
N SER A 215 12.29 -1.27 11.47
CA SER A 215 13.13 -0.97 10.32
C SER A 215 14.55 -0.63 10.76
N HIS A 216 15.53 -1.06 9.96
CA HIS A 216 16.95 -0.79 10.18
C HIS A 216 17.53 0.10 9.08
N LEU A 217 17.04 -0.11 7.85
CA LEU A 217 17.44 0.49 6.58
C LEU A 217 16.78 1.84 6.27
N ILE A 218 17.48 2.95 5.99
CA ILE A 218 16.90 4.05 5.18
C ILE A 218 17.63 4.09 3.85
N VAL A 219 16.94 3.83 2.74
CA VAL A 219 17.54 3.79 1.40
C VAL A 219 17.19 5.07 0.65
N ALA A 220 18.20 5.76 0.12
CA ALA A 220 18.06 6.95 -0.71
C ALA A 220 17.55 6.60 -2.13
N ASP A 221 17.22 7.62 -2.93
CA ASP A 221 16.94 7.43 -4.35
C ASP A 221 18.17 6.87 -5.09
N THR A 222 17.91 6.09 -6.15
CA THR A 222 18.97 5.48 -6.97
C THR A 222 19.67 6.52 -7.82
N GLN A 223 21.00 6.49 -7.80
CA GLN A 223 21.87 7.35 -8.61
C GLN A 223 22.49 6.55 -9.77
N ASP A 224 22.90 7.23 -10.84
CA ASP A 224 23.80 6.69 -11.86
C ASP A 224 25.22 6.59 -11.29
N TYR A 225 25.78 5.38 -11.27
CA TYR A 225 27.08 5.10 -10.64
C TYR A 225 28.24 5.91 -11.24
N HIS A 226 28.19 6.21 -12.55
CA HIS A 226 29.29 6.86 -13.26
C HIS A 226 29.06 8.35 -13.50
N ARG A 227 27.80 8.80 -13.51
CA ARG A 227 27.44 10.16 -13.95
C ARG A 227 26.98 11.07 -12.83
N ASP A 228 26.30 10.52 -11.83
CA ASP A 228 25.70 11.37 -10.80
C ASP A 228 26.78 11.78 -9.77
N PRO A 229 26.92 13.09 -9.50
CA PRO A 229 27.90 13.56 -8.54
C PRO A 229 27.46 13.22 -7.11
N LEU A 230 28.44 12.81 -6.31
CA LEU A 230 28.22 12.54 -4.90
C LEU A 230 28.24 13.85 -4.11
N ASP A 231 27.07 14.33 -3.68
CA ASP A 231 26.97 15.52 -2.83
C ASP A 231 27.19 15.16 -1.34
N PHE A 232 28.35 15.58 -0.81
CA PHE A 232 28.70 15.39 0.60
C PHE A 232 27.69 16.02 1.56
N SER A 233 27.04 17.11 1.17
CA SER A 233 26.03 17.75 2.02
C SER A 233 24.79 16.87 2.15
N ALA A 234 24.34 16.27 1.03
CA ALA A 234 23.25 15.28 1.02
C ALA A 234 23.61 14.03 1.83
N ILE A 235 24.85 13.55 1.75
CA ILE A 235 25.32 12.42 2.57
C ILE A 235 25.27 12.75 4.06
N SER A 236 25.82 13.90 4.45
CA SER A 236 25.83 14.32 5.85
C SER A 236 24.41 14.51 6.38
N ALA A 237 23.51 15.07 5.58
CA ALA A 237 22.10 15.22 5.92
C ALA A 237 21.41 13.87 6.09
N GLY A 238 21.59 12.95 5.14
CA GLY A 238 21.02 11.60 5.19
C GLY A 238 21.51 10.79 6.39
N ALA A 239 22.82 10.81 6.65
CA ALA A 239 23.42 10.16 7.81
C ALA A 239 22.90 10.74 9.13
N ARG A 240 22.72 12.07 9.20
CA ARG A 240 22.15 12.74 10.37
C ARG A 240 20.70 12.31 10.64
N LEU A 241 19.88 12.24 9.59
CA LEU A 241 18.49 11.79 9.68
C LEU A 241 18.40 10.35 10.21
N ALA A 242 19.25 9.46 9.69
CA ALA A 242 19.26 8.05 10.08
C ALA A 242 19.74 7.84 11.52
N THR A 243 20.80 8.55 11.94
CA THR A 243 21.33 8.49 13.31
C THR A 243 20.29 8.88 14.35
N ALA A 244 19.48 9.91 14.07
CA ALA A 244 18.44 10.37 14.99
C ALA A 244 17.36 9.31 15.30
N VAL A 245 17.17 8.35 14.39
CA VAL A 245 16.18 7.26 14.53
C VAL A 245 16.82 5.87 14.69
N LYS A 246 18.13 5.81 14.99
CA LYS A 246 18.93 4.59 15.13
C LYS A 246 18.81 3.66 13.91
N LYS A 247 19.04 4.23 12.72
CA LYS A 247 19.03 3.52 11.43
C LYS A 247 20.31 3.78 10.67
N THR A 248 20.64 2.88 9.76
CA THR A 248 21.73 3.04 8.82
C THR A 248 21.19 3.73 7.57
N TRP A 249 21.86 4.79 7.11
CA TRP A 249 21.52 5.40 5.84
C TRP A 249 22.25 4.65 4.71
N VAL A 250 21.56 4.36 3.62
CA VAL A 250 22.08 3.56 2.52
C VAL A 250 21.94 4.35 1.22
N LEU A 251 23.10 4.68 0.66
CA LEU A 251 23.24 5.13 -0.72
C LEU A 251 23.17 3.92 -1.63
N ASN A 252 22.61 4.12 -2.82
CA ASN A 252 22.65 3.10 -3.86
C ASN A 252 22.84 3.74 -5.22
N ALA A 253 23.53 3.03 -6.09
CA ALA A 253 23.80 3.46 -7.43
C ALA A 253 23.66 2.29 -8.40
N GLN A 254 23.13 2.58 -9.59
CA GLN A 254 22.97 1.63 -10.68
C GLN A 254 24.08 1.83 -11.70
N ILE A 255 24.74 0.75 -12.10
CA ILE A 255 25.69 0.74 -13.22
C ILE A 255 24.87 0.67 -14.52
N PRO A 256 24.90 1.70 -15.40
CA PRO A 256 24.01 1.77 -16.56
C PRO A 256 24.14 0.61 -17.54
N GLU A 257 25.35 0.08 -17.72
CA GLU A 257 25.67 -0.97 -18.69
C GLU A 257 25.15 -2.35 -18.25
N THR A 258 25.29 -2.68 -16.96
CA THR A 258 24.94 -4.00 -16.40
C THR A 258 23.59 -4.01 -15.68
N ARG A 259 23.04 -2.81 -15.36
CA ARG A 259 21.91 -2.60 -14.44
C ARG A 259 22.14 -3.15 -13.04
N GLU A 260 23.39 -3.40 -12.67
CA GLU A 260 23.75 -3.87 -11.35
C GLU A 260 23.59 -2.74 -10.32
N ILE A 261 23.07 -3.08 -9.14
CA ILE A 261 22.86 -2.15 -8.03
C ILE A 261 23.97 -2.36 -7.01
N THR A 262 24.71 -1.29 -6.72
CA THR A 262 25.69 -1.23 -5.63
C THR A 262 25.12 -0.41 -4.50
N CYS A 263 25.32 -0.84 -3.25
CA CYS A 263 24.86 -0.12 -2.06
C CYS A 263 26.03 0.22 -1.13
N PHE A 264 25.98 1.41 -0.53
CA PHE A 264 26.94 1.88 0.45
C PHE A 264 26.22 2.31 1.72
N SER A 265 26.58 1.73 2.86
CA SER A 265 26.08 2.14 4.17
C SER A 265 26.88 3.31 4.71
N VAL A 266 26.20 4.31 5.24
CA VAL A 266 26.79 5.48 5.90
C VAL A 266 26.25 5.56 7.32
N GLU A 267 27.17 5.60 8.27
CA GLU A 267 26.88 5.74 9.69
C GLU A 267 27.80 6.79 10.29
N TRP A 268 27.30 7.52 11.28
CA TRP A 268 28.09 8.51 11.99
C TRP A 268 29.00 7.80 13.01
N ALA A 269 30.31 7.92 12.83
CA ALA A 269 31.25 7.32 13.77
C ALA A 269 31.10 7.93 15.17
N GLY A 270 31.00 7.08 16.19
CA GLY A 270 30.99 7.49 17.61
C GLY A 270 29.62 7.74 18.25
N PHE A 271 28.50 7.43 17.55
CA PHE A 271 27.16 7.36 18.15
C PHE A 271 26.65 5.91 18.07
N GLY A 272 26.83 5.15 19.15
CA GLY A 272 26.33 3.78 19.33
C GLY A 272 25.80 3.58 20.75
#